data_AF-A0A957TLA8-F1
#
_entry.id   AF-A0A957TLA8-F1
#
_cell.length_a   1.000
_cell.length_b   1.000
_cell.length_c   1.000
_cell.angle_alpha   90.00
_cell.angle_beta   90.00
_cell.angle_gamma   90.00
#
_symmetry.space_group_name_H-M   'P 1'
#
loop_
_entity.id
_entity.type
_entity.pdbx_description
1 polymer ?
#
loop_
_entity_poly.entity_id
_entity_poly.type
_entity_poly.pdbx_seq_one_letter_code
_entity_poly.pdbx_strand_id
1 'polypeptide(L)'
;MAIHPTETNWAARYATNGAALEEKVAERFAKEALTFDDVLLTPGYAETLPSEVQLSTRLHERLQLHIPVLSAAMDTVTESELAIALARQGGLGVIHRNLSIDAQAEEVDKVKRSESGMIVDPITLGPDESLQAAEAVMSRYRISGVPITNESGKLVGILTNRDVRFATDY
;
A
#
# COMPACT_ATOMS: atom_id res chain seq x y z
N MET A 1 7.94 -78.41 -14.83
CA MET A 1 7.69 -76.98 -15.14
C MET A 1 7.68 -76.25 -13.81
N ALA A 2 8.83 -75.72 -13.40
CA ALA A 2 9.03 -75.14 -12.08
C ALA A 2 8.49 -73.71 -12.04
N ILE A 3 7.62 -73.42 -11.09
CA ILE A 3 7.18 -72.07 -10.76
C ILE A 3 8.27 -71.52 -9.83
N HIS A 4 9.14 -70.65 -10.33
CA HIS A 4 10.13 -69.96 -9.49
C HIS A 4 9.40 -68.92 -8.62
N PRO A 5 9.53 -68.96 -7.28
CA PRO A 5 9.15 -67.84 -6.45
C PRO A 5 10.23 -66.78 -6.58
N THR A 6 9.91 -65.65 -7.19
CA THR A 6 10.74 -64.44 -7.13
C THR A 6 10.74 -63.95 -5.69
N GLU A 7 11.85 -64.17 -4.98
CA GLU A 7 12.12 -63.56 -3.68
C GLU A 7 12.08 -62.04 -3.85
N THR A 8 10.93 -61.47 -3.53
CA THR A 8 10.74 -60.03 -3.51
C THR A 8 11.52 -59.52 -2.31
N ASN A 9 12.65 -58.87 -2.56
CA ASN A 9 13.46 -58.23 -1.54
C ASN A 9 12.75 -56.98 -0.99
N TRP A 10 11.66 -57.19 -0.26
CA TRP A 10 10.89 -56.14 0.40
C TRP A 10 11.67 -55.60 1.61
N ALA A 11 12.31 -56.48 2.39
CA ALA A 11 13.00 -56.13 3.62
C ALA A 11 14.20 -55.17 3.41
N ALA A 12 15.04 -55.38 2.39
CA ALA A 12 16.16 -54.47 2.13
C ALA A 12 15.68 -53.11 1.58
N ARG A 13 14.55 -53.06 0.86
CA ARG A 13 13.98 -51.79 0.37
C ARG A 13 13.38 -50.94 1.51
N TYR A 14 12.81 -51.55 2.54
CA TYR A 14 12.34 -50.83 3.73
C TYR A 14 13.48 -50.30 4.60
N ALA A 15 14.58 -51.06 4.77
CA ALA A 15 15.73 -50.62 5.54
C ALA A 15 16.44 -49.40 4.91
N THR A 16 16.66 -49.41 3.59
CA THR A 16 17.33 -48.30 2.89
C THR A 16 16.45 -47.04 2.79
N ASN A 17 15.13 -47.21 2.63
CA ASN A 17 14.20 -46.08 2.63
C ASN A 17 13.94 -45.51 4.04
N GLY A 18 14.05 -46.33 5.10
CA GLY A 18 13.85 -45.92 6.49
C GLY A 18 14.95 -44.98 6.99
N ALA A 19 16.23 -45.31 6.78
CA ALA A 19 17.35 -44.46 7.18
C ALA A 19 17.35 -43.11 6.42
N ALA A 20 17.08 -43.13 5.12
CA ALA A 20 16.96 -41.91 4.32
C ALA A 20 15.72 -41.06 4.68
N LEU A 21 14.66 -41.69 5.22
CA LEU A 21 13.47 -41.00 5.72
C LEU A 21 13.73 -40.39 7.11
N GLU A 22 14.40 -41.11 8.00
CA GLU A 22 14.81 -40.62 9.32
C GLU A 22 15.77 -39.43 9.20
N GLU A 23 16.74 -39.50 8.29
CA GLU A 23 17.67 -38.40 8.00
C GLU A 23 16.91 -37.17 7.47
N LYS A 24 15.99 -37.35 6.52
CA LYS A 24 15.14 -36.27 5.99
C LYS A 24 14.19 -35.67 7.03
N VAL A 25 13.69 -36.48 7.95
CA VAL A 25 12.82 -36.03 9.05
C VAL A 25 13.64 -35.24 10.07
N ALA A 26 14.81 -35.74 10.46
CA ALA A 26 15.73 -35.04 11.34
C ALA A 26 16.16 -33.69 10.75
N GLU A 27 16.49 -33.65 9.45
CA GLU A 27 16.84 -32.42 8.73
C GLU A 27 15.67 -31.42 8.67
N ARG A 28 14.43 -31.92 8.52
CA ARG A 28 13.22 -31.09 8.52
C ARG A 28 12.92 -30.43 9.86
N PHE A 29 13.30 -31.07 10.97
CA PHE A 29 13.10 -30.55 12.34
C PHE A 29 14.37 -29.93 12.95
N ALA A 30 15.48 -29.87 12.20
CA ALA A 30 16.74 -29.31 12.67
C ALA A 30 16.75 -27.78 12.76
N LYS A 31 15.81 -27.10 12.10
CA LYS A 31 15.75 -25.63 12.10
C LYS A 31 14.92 -25.13 13.26
N GLU A 32 15.57 -24.42 14.16
CA GLU A 32 14.91 -23.61 15.18
C GLU A 32 14.36 -22.32 14.53
N ALA A 33 13.15 -21.93 14.93
CA ALA A 33 12.51 -20.70 14.50
C ALA A 33 12.12 -19.91 15.75
N LEU A 34 12.46 -18.62 15.76
CA LEU A 34 12.17 -17.72 16.87
C LEU A 34 11.08 -16.73 16.42
N THR A 35 10.13 -16.44 17.30
CA THR A 35 9.18 -15.33 17.18
C THR A 35 9.62 -14.14 18.01
N PHE A 36 8.87 -13.04 17.97
CA PHE A 36 9.19 -11.81 18.68
C PHE A 36 9.27 -12.00 20.20
N ASP A 37 8.40 -12.84 20.77
CA ASP A 37 8.33 -13.09 22.22
C ASP A 37 9.46 -13.99 22.74
N ASP A 38 10.22 -14.65 21.85
CA ASP A 38 11.31 -15.54 22.23
C ASP A 38 12.63 -14.79 22.51
N VAL A 39 12.72 -13.51 22.13
CA VAL A 39 13.97 -12.74 22.13
C VAL A 39 13.81 -11.36 22.74
N LEU A 40 14.91 -10.84 23.30
CA LEU A 40 15.02 -9.46 23.77
C LEU A 40 16.26 -8.82 23.16
N LEU A 41 16.20 -7.49 22.96
CA LEU A 41 17.36 -6.70 22.57
C LEU A 41 18.24 -6.45 23.80
N THR A 42 19.50 -6.88 23.75
CA THR A 42 20.49 -6.55 24.77
C THR A 42 20.88 -5.07 24.67
N PRO A 43 20.74 -4.26 25.74
CA PRO A 43 21.15 -2.87 25.71
C PRO A 43 22.65 -2.71 25.43
N GLY A 44 23.00 -1.70 24.64
CA GLY A 44 24.38 -1.30 24.35
C GLY A 44 24.63 0.17 24.71
N TYR A 45 25.89 0.59 24.70
CA TYR A 45 26.25 2.00 24.86
C TYR A 45 25.77 2.81 23.64
N ALA A 46 25.23 4.00 23.87
CA ALA A 46 24.80 4.93 22.83
C ALA A 46 25.12 6.37 23.24
N GLU A 47 25.65 7.15 22.29
CA GLU A 47 25.90 8.60 22.45
C GLU A 47 24.76 9.46 21.89
N THR A 48 23.85 8.84 21.15
CA THR A 48 22.72 9.48 20.48
C THR A 48 21.49 9.48 21.38
N LEU A 49 20.78 10.61 21.44
CA LEU A 49 19.50 10.69 22.15
C LEU A 49 18.38 10.06 21.31
N PRO A 50 17.32 9.49 21.92
CA PRO A 50 16.21 8.89 21.18
C PRO A 50 15.57 9.82 20.13
N SER A 51 15.52 11.13 20.40
CA SER A 51 14.98 12.14 19.47
C SER A 51 15.87 12.43 18.25
N GLU A 52 17.13 11.99 18.27
CA GLU A 52 18.12 12.21 17.21
C GLU A 52 18.27 10.99 16.30
N VAL A 53 17.60 9.89 16.63
CA VAL A 53 17.63 8.65 15.83
C VAL A 53 16.91 8.87 14.51
N GLN A 54 17.60 8.59 13.40
CA GLN A 54 17.01 8.63 12.06
C GLN A 54 16.21 7.36 11.78
N LEU A 55 14.90 7.53 11.54
CA LEU A 55 13.97 6.45 11.22
C LEU A 55 13.80 6.23 9.71
N SER A 56 14.44 7.06 8.89
CA SER A 56 14.35 6.99 7.44
C SER A 56 14.80 5.62 6.91
N THR A 57 14.04 5.04 6.00
CA THR A 57 14.35 3.76 5.37
C THR A 57 14.14 3.82 3.86
N ARG A 58 14.86 2.98 3.13
CA ARG A 58 14.73 2.87 1.67
C ARG A 58 14.14 1.50 1.34
N LEU A 59 12.92 1.49 0.81
CA LEU A 59 12.23 0.27 0.40
C LEU A 59 12.61 -0.15 -1.04
N HIS A 60 12.88 0.84 -1.90
CA HIS A 60 13.32 0.66 -3.29
C HIS A 60 14.22 1.84 -3.68
N GLU A 61 15.01 1.72 -4.75
CA GLU A 61 15.92 2.78 -5.24
C GLU A 61 15.24 4.15 -5.42
N ARG A 62 13.94 4.14 -5.72
CA ARG A 62 13.08 5.31 -5.96
C ARG A 62 12.04 5.56 -4.85
N LEU A 63 12.10 4.82 -3.75
CA LEU A 63 11.11 4.88 -2.68
C LEU A 63 11.79 4.95 -1.31
N GLN A 64 11.81 6.16 -0.77
CA GLN A 64 12.30 6.47 0.56
C GLN A 64 11.12 6.83 1.46
N LEU A 65 11.14 6.30 2.69
CA LEU A 65 10.19 6.61 3.75
C LEU A 65 10.92 7.34 4.87
N HIS A 66 10.25 8.24 5.57
CA HIS A 66 10.81 8.92 6.74
C HIS A 66 10.61 8.10 8.03
N ILE A 67 9.66 7.16 8.03
CA ILE A 67 9.47 6.17 9.09
C ILE A 67 9.31 4.77 8.48
N PRO A 68 9.75 3.70 9.15
CA PRO A 68 9.67 2.32 8.63
C PRO A 68 8.29 1.71 8.90
N VAL A 69 7.22 2.45 8.56
CA VAL A 69 5.83 2.05 8.83
C VAL A 69 5.04 1.99 7.53
N LEU A 70 4.43 0.83 7.31
CA LEU A 70 3.57 0.56 6.16
C LEU A 70 2.22 0.01 6.66
N SER A 71 1.13 0.41 6.02
CA SER A 71 -0.18 -0.18 6.31
C SER A 71 -0.43 -1.45 5.51
N ALA A 72 -1.23 -2.36 6.08
CA ALA A 72 -1.63 -3.60 5.42
C ALA A 72 -2.60 -3.32 4.27
N ALA A 73 -2.47 -4.07 3.17
CA ALA A 73 -3.34 -3.99 1.99
C ALA A 73 -4.68 -4.72 2.20
N MET A 74 -5.43 -4.32 3.22
CA MET A 74 -6.71 -4.91 3.64
C MET A 74 -7.83 -3.87 3.53
N ASP A 75 -9.02 -4.31 3.15
CA ASP A 75 -10.22 -3.46 2.97
C ASP A 75 -10.65 -2.75 4.26
N THR A 76 -10.52 -3.43 5.38
CA THR A 76 -10.79 -2.88 6.72
C THR A 76 -9.69 -1.98 7.27
N VAL A 77 -8.58 -1.82 6.54
CA VAL A 77 -7.40 -1.09 7.01
C VAL A 77 -7.10 0.10 6.11
N THR A 78 -6.88 -0.10 4.82
CA THR A 78 -6.24 0.91 3.98
C THR A 78 -7.01 1.25 2.71
N GLU A 79 -7.72 2.37 2.76
CA GLU A 79 -8.19 3.15 1.60
C GLU A 79 -7.44 4.50 1.54
N SER A 80 -7.88 5.42 0.67
CA SER A 80 -7.21 6.72 0.45
C SER A 80 -7.05 7.53 1.73
N GLU A 81 -8.00 7.50 2.65
CA GLU A 81 -7.94 8.28 3.89
C GLU A 81 -6.74 7.89 4.76
N LEU A 82 -6.57 6.59 5.07
CA LEU A 82 -5.42 6.12 5.84
C LEU A 82 -4.12 6.31 5.05
N ALA A 83 -4.12 6.05 3.74
CA ALA A 83 -2.93 6.20 2.91
C ALA A 83 -2.42 7.65 2.89
N ILE A 84 -3.32 8.65 2.81
CA ILE A 84 -2.98 10.07 2.92
C ILE A 84 -2.45 10.39 4.32
N ALA A 85 -3.14 9.94 5.37
CA ALA A 85 -2.74 10.22 6.75
C ALA A 85 -1.35 9.65 7.07
N LEU A 86 -1.08 8.40 6.67
CA LEU A 86 0.19 7.74 6.90
C LEU A 86 1.32 8.35 6.07
N ALA A 87 1.06 8.71 4.81
CA ALA A 87 2.02 9.41 3.96
C ALA A 87 2.43 10.76 4.57
N ARG A 88 1.49 11.50 5.16
CA ARG A 88 1.77 12.76 5.89
C ARG A 88 2.65 12.56 7.13
N GLN A 89 2.57 11.39 7.77
CA GLN A 89 3.49 11.02 8.87
C GLN A 89 4.83 10.46 8.35
N GLY A 90 5.02 10.36 7.03
CA GLY A 90 6.24 9.89 6.40
C GLY A 90 6.31 8.37 6.16
N GLY A 91 5.19 7.65 6.34
CA GLY A 91 5.05 6.22 6.04
C GLY A 91 4.44 5.95 4.66
N LEU A 92 3.98 4.72 4.44
CA LEU A 92 3.35 4.31 3.16
C LEU A 92 2.05 3.54 3.37
N GLY A 93 0.98 4.01 2.73
CA GLY A 93 -0.27 3.26 2.65
C GLY A 93 -0.33 2.35 1.42
N VAL A 94 -0.75 1.10 1.58
CA VAL A 94 -0.99 0.17 0.46
C VAL A 94 -2.49 -0.04 0.28
N ILE A 95 -3.06 0.50 -0.80
CA ILE A 95 -4.49 0.34 -1.11
C ILE A 95 -4.80 -1.14 -1.40
N HIS A 96 -5.81 -1.67 -0.74
CA HIS A 96 -6.24 -3.05 -0.92
C HIS A 96 -6.82 -3.33 -2.33
N ARG A 97 -6.99 -4.61 -2.67
CA ARG A 97 -7.48 -5.09 -3.98
C ARG A 97 -8.94 -5.54 -3.98
N ASN A 98 -9.69 -5.30 -2.91
CA ASN A 98 -11.11 -5.67 -2.80
C ASN A 98 -12.01 -4.56 -3.38
N LEU A 99 -11.63 -4.07 -4.56
CA LEU A 99 -12.27 -2.99 -5.31
C LEU A 99 -12.26 -3.39 -6.79
N SER A 100 -13.09 -2.77 -7.61
CA SER A 100 -12.87 -2.81 -9.06
C SER A 100 -11.56 -2.10 -9.41
N ILE A 101 -11.02 -2.40 -10.59
CA ILE A 101 -9.79 -1.74 -11.08
C ILE A 101 -9.98 -0.22 -11.10
N ASP A 102 -11.12 0.25 -11.58
CA ASP A 102 -11.45 1.67 -11.65
C ASP A 102 -11.53 2.29 -10.25
N ALA A 103 -12.23 1.65 -9.32
CA ALA A 103 -12.35 2.17 -7.95
C ALA A 103 -11.00 2.21 -7.22
N GLN A 104 -10.14 1.20 -7.41
CA GLN A 104 -8.78 1.23 -6.85
C GLN A 104 -7.94 2.36 -7.46
N ALA A 105 -8.04 2.59 -8.77
CA ALA A 105 -7.36 3.69 -9.44
C ALA A 105 -7.83 5.05 -8.91
N GLU A 106 -9.12 5.21 -8.63
CA GLU A 106 -9.67 6.41 -8.02
C GLU A 106 -9.14 6.64 -6.59
N GLU A 107 -9.01 5.60 -5.77
CA GLU A 107 -8.39 5.70 -4.44
C GLU A 107 -6.94 6.18 -4.54
N VAL A 108 -6.18 5.64 -5.50
CA VAL A 108 -4.80 6.09 -5.76
C VAL A 108 -4.77 7.55 -6.22
N ASP A 109 -5.66 7.94 -7.14
CA ASP A 109 -5.75 9.32 -7.65
C ASP A 109 -6.04 10.33 -6.52
N LYS A 110 -6.97 10.00 -5.61
CA LYS A 110 -7.24 10.79 -4.39
C LYS A 110 -5.98 10.99 -3.55
N VAL A 111 -5.19 9.93 -3.31
CA VAL A 111 -3.94 10.03 -2.53
C VAL A 111 -2.93 10.94 -3.24
N LYS A 112 -2.71 10.74 -4.54
CA LYS A 112 -1.72 11.51 -5.32
C LYS A 112 -2.07 12.99 -5.41
N ARG A 113 -3.37 13.33 -5.46
CA ARG A 113 -3.84 14.72 -5.53
C ARG A 113 -3.95 15.43 -4.18
N SER A 114 -3.89 14.70 -3.06
CA SER A 114 -4.12 15.25 -1.71
C SER A 114 -3.18 16.39 -1.27
N GLU A 115 -1.95 16.46 -1.80
CA GLU A 115 -1.02 17.58 -1.55
C GLU A 115 -0.48 18.25 -2.82
N SER A 116 -0.43 17.54 -3.95
CA SER A 116 0.17 18.04 -5.20
C SER A 116 -0.85 18.28 -6.33
N GLY A 117 -2.15 18.16 -6.08
CA GLY A 117 -3.20 18.14 -7.10
C GLY A 117 -3.33 19.39 -8.00
N MET A 118 -2.63 20.48 -7.72
CA MET A 118 -2.67 21.72 -8.51
C MET A 118 -1.41 22.01 -9.35
N ILE A 119 -0.38 21.16 -9.35
CA ILE A 119 0.92 21.52 -9.97
C ILE A 119 1.08 20.94 -11.39
N VAL A 120 0.53 19.76 -11.68
CA VAL A 120 0.61 19.10 -13.01
C VAL A 120 -0.76 18.55 -13.37
N ASP A 121 -1.31 19.01 -14.49
CA ASP A 121 -2.66 18.68 -14.99
C ASP A 121 -3.79 19.00 -13.98
N PRO A 122 -4.03 20.31 -13.72
CA PRO A 122 -5.07 20.72 -12.79
C PRO A 122 -6.43 20.26 -13.29
N ILE A 123 -7.30 19.85 -12.37
CA ILE A 123 -8.69 19.59 -12.71
C ILE A 123 -9.31 20.94 -13.04
N THR A 124 -9.83 21.09 -14.25
CA THR A 124 -10.50 22.31 -14.71
C THR A 124 -11.93 22.01 -15.12
N LEU A 125 -12.76 23.04 -15.15
CA LEU A 125 -14.13 22.97 -15.65
C LEU A 125 -14.34 23.98 -16.77
N GLY A 126 -15.26 23.68 -17.66
CA GLY A 126 -15.74 24.62 -18.67
C GLY A 126 -16.53 25.77 -18.05
N PRO A 127 -16.59 26.94 -18.71
CA PRO A 127 -17.39 28.08 -18.26
C PRO A 127 -18.90 27.81 -18.27
N ASP A 128 -19.36 26.84 -19.06
CA ASP A 128 -20.77 26.49 -19.23
C ASP A 128 -21.20 25.28 -18.36
N GLU A 129 -20.29 24.75 -17.53
CA GLU A 129 -20.60 23.64 -16.64
C GLU A 129 -21.43 24.09 -15.42
N SER A 130 -22.26 23.18 -14.90
CA SER A 130 -23.14 23.48 -13.78
C SER A 130 -22.37 23.61 -12.46
N LEU A 131 -22.93 24.39 -11.53
CA LEU A 131 -22.39 24.49 -10.16
C LEU A 131 -22.41 23.13 -9.44
N GLN A 132 -23.36 22.26 -9.77
CA GLN A 132 -23.42 20.90 -9.25
C GLN A 132 -22.22 20.05 -9.71
N ALA A 133 -21.79 20.18 -10.97
CA ALA A 133 -20.59 19.51 -11.47
C ALA A 133 -19.35 20.01 -10.74
N ALA A 134 -19.26 21.31 -10.51
CA ALA A 134 -18.17 21.90 -9.73
C ALA A 134 -18.13 21.40 -8.29
N GLU A 135 -19.27 21.35 -7.60
CA GLU A 135 -19.37 20.86 -6.23
C GLU A 135 -18.99 19.37 -6.13
N ALA A 136 -19.41 18.55 -7.09
CA ALA A 136 -19.04 17.14 -7.15
C ALA A 136 -17.52 16.96 -7.27
N VAL A 137 -16.87 17.75 -8.13
CA VAL A 137 -15.41 17.74 -8.30
C VAL A 137 -14.69 18.21 -7.04
N MET A 138 -15.12 19.34 -6.47
CA MET A 138 -14.52 19.90 -5.24
C MET A 138 -14.64 18.93 -4.06
N SER A 139 -15.80 18.28 -3.91
CA SER A 139 -16.06 17.27 -2.89
C SER A 139 -15.20 16.03 -3.09
N ARG A 140 -15.19 15.46 -4.30
CA ARG A 140 -14.45 14.25 -4.65
C ARG A 140 -12.95 14.37 -4.37
N TYR A 141 -12.36 15.50 -4.71
CA TYR A 141 -10.93 15.75 -4.58
C TYR A 141 -10.55 16.54 -3.32
N ARG A 142 -11.53 16.90 -2.49
CA ARG A 142 -11.36 17.75 -1.29
C ARG A 142 -10.57 19.05 -1.58
N ILE A 143 -10.84 19.67 -2.72
CA ILE A 143 -10.23 20.94 -3.13
C ILE A 143 -11.20 22.11 -2.89
N SER A 144 -10.66 23.29 -2.58
CA SER A 144 -11.46 24.47 -2.22
C SER A 144 -11.79 25.41 -3.39
N GLY A 145 -11.21 25.15 -4.57
CA GLY A 145 -11.51 25.87 -5.78
C GLY A 145 -11.00 25.13 -7.01
N VAL A 146 -11.60 25.47 -8.15
CA VAL A 146 -11.39 24.82 -9.44
C VAL A 146 -11.11 25.90 -10.50
N PRO A 147 -9.99 25.82 -11.22
CA PRO A 147 -9.74 26.69 -12.37
C PRO A 147 -10.78 26.45 -13.47
N ILE A 148 -11.28 27.54 -14.07
CA ILE A 148 -12.21 27.49 -15.19
C ILE A 148 -11.43 27.77 -16.48
N THR A 149 -11.49 26.85 -17.44
CA THR A 149 -10.79 26.94 -18.72
C THR A 149 -11.75 26.87 -19.89
N ASN A 150 -11.49 27.64 -20.95
CA ASN A 150 -12.23 27.49 -22.20
C ASN A 150 -11.77 26.24 -22.99
N GLU A 151 -12.43 25.95 -24.12
CA GLU A 151 -12.11 24.81 -25.00
C GLU A 151 -10.66 24.79 -25.49
N SER A 152 -9.99 25.94 -25.54
CA SER A 152 -8.58 26.06 -25.94
C SER A 152 -7.60 25.84 -24.77
N GLY A 153 -8.09 25.45 -23.58
CA GLY A 153 -7.30 25.29 -22.37
C GLY A 153 -6.83 26.61 -21.73
N LYS A 154 -7.35 27.75 -22.19
CA LYS A 154 -7.00 29.06 -21.62
C LYS A 154 -7.80 29.27 -20.33
N LEU A 155 -7.10 29.63 -19.26
CA LEU A 155 -7.70 30.05 -17.99
C LEU A 155 -8.57 31.29 -18.21
N VAL A 156 -9.85 31.18 -17.87
CA VAL A 156 -10.84 32.26 -17.94
C VAL A 156 -11.35 32.69 -16.56
N GLY A 157 -11.14 31.88 -15.52
CA GLY A 157 -11.52 32.22 -14.16
C GLY A 157 -11.16 31.16 -13.13
N ILE A 158 -11.63 31.36 -11.91
CA ILE A 158 -11.57 30.39 -10.82
C ILE A 158 -12.90 30.39 -10.09
N LEU A 159 -13.41 29.20 -9.76
CA LEU A 159 -14.59 29.03 -8.93
C LEU A 159 -14.17 28.48 -7.57
N THR A 160 -14.61 29.10 -6.48
CA THR A 160 -14.25 28.66 -5.12
C THR A 160 -15.46 28.20 -4.33
N ASN A 161 -15.23 27.44 -3.25
CA ASN A 161 -16.25 27.06 -2.28
C ASN A 161 -17.02 28.26 -1.70
N ARG A 162 -16.41 29.45 -1.69
CA ARG A 162 -17.10 30.66 -1.26
C ARG A 162 -18.13 31.09 -2.29
N ASP A 163 -17.80 31.04 -3.57
CA ASP A 163 -18.68 31.49 -4.66
C ASP A 163 -19.92 30.60 -4.79
N VAL A 164 -19.75 29.28 -4.66
CA VAL A 164 -20.86 28.31 -4.72
C VAL A 164 -21.89 28.54 -3.59
N ARG A 165 -21.45 28.96 -2.40
CA ARG A 165 -22.36 29.25 -1.26
C ARG A 165 -23.28 30.45 -1.48
N PHE A 166 -22.95 31.34 -2.42
CA PHE A 166 -23.75 32.53 -2.72
C PHE A 166 -24.67 32.33 -3.94
N ALA A 167 -24.60 31.18 -4.61
CA ALA A 167 -25.53 30.85 -5.68
C ALA A 167 -26.85 30.36 -5.09
N THR A 168 -27.91 31.15 -5.30
CA THR A 168 -29.25 30.91 -4.70
C THR A 168 -30.17 30.02 -5.53
N ASP A 169 -29.76 29.57 -6.71
CA ASP A 169 -30.56 28.68 -7.57
C ASP A 169 -29.69 27.54 -8.11
N TYR A 170 -30.13 26.29 -7.87
CA TYR A 170 -29.62 25.04 -8.44
C TYR A 170 -30.63 24.47 -9.42
#